data_AF-A0A2P5K111-F1
#
_entry.id   AF-A0A2P5K111-F1
#
_cell.length_a   1.000
_cell.length_b   1.000
_cell.length_c   1.000
_cell.angle_alpha   90.00
_cell.angle_beta   90.00
_cell.angle_gamma   90.00
#
_symmetry.space_group_name_H-M   'P 1'
#
loop_
_entity.id
_entity.type
_entity.pdbx_description
1 polymer ?
#
loop_
_entity_poly.entity_id
_entity_poly.type
_entity_poly.pdbx_seq_one_letter_code
_entity_poly.pdbx_strand_id
1 'polypeptide(L)'
;MDAPNIGLGMPRTCNPVVARPGLKYRRRVKEISIDIFQRVFKNFLIVYQFDKKREVRNIMIDKFVNTWKSVIFQPNNFFKNMPTSGGYGDPLVFAFINSIIYAIITYISTLVQMRSLGIMPDFMVAISYIISLINLITTPIFFIIELFIGAAIYFVCFKIVGGSGSYEGTFRILAYTSVVAVISGVLLLILVFIIPYPSMNQMIGIITNTAGLREYMQYAVYSVVFVLITIYTIYLMSSGGKYVHDISILKSIIAAILPYIVIGLTVFFRYYYFNFIIGHG
;
A
#
# COMPACT_ATOMS: atom_id res chain seq x y z
N MET A 1 20.87 71.21 36.21
CA MET A 1 21.73 70.76 35.10
C MET A 1 20.95 69.72 34.35
N ASP A 2 20.20 70.21 33.36
CA ASP A 2 19.17 69.50 32.62
C ASP A 2 19.78 68.67 31.49
N ALA A 3 19.34 67.42 31.36
CA ALA A 3 19.63 66.56 30.21
C ALA A 3 18.34 66.37 29.40
N PRO A 4 18.37 66.46 28.05
CA PRO A 4 17.16 66.46 27.24
C PRO A 4 16.65 65.05 26.94
N ASN A 5 15.34 64.88 27.11
CA ASN A 5 14.55 63.72 26.72
C ASN A 5 14.36 63.71 25.20
N ILE A 6 14.96 62.73 24.50
CA ILE A 6 14.78 62.57 23.05
C ILE A 6 13.73 61.48 22.82
N GLY A 7 12.50 61.90 22.50
CA GLY A 7 11.41 61.02 22.12
C GLY A 7 11.65 60.42 20.73
N LEU A 8 11.87 59.10 20.68
CA LEU A 8 11.87 58.32 19.44
C LEU A 8 10.47 57.77 19.19
N GLY A 9 9.68 58.48 18.40
CA GLY A 9 8.51 57.91 17.74
C GLY A 9 8.94 57.12 16.51
N MET A 10 8.71 55.80 16.50
CA MET A 10 8.79 55.00 15.28
C MET A 10 7.40 54.54 14.80
N PRO A 11 7.18 54.49 13.48
CA PRO A 11 5.86 54.25 12.89
C PRO A 11 5.45 52.78 12.97
N ARG A 12 4.15 52.54 13.15
CA ARG A 12 3.54 51.20 13.10
C ARG A 12 3.75 50.60 11.72
N THR A 13 4.52 49.53 11.63
CA THR A 13 4.63 48.72 10.41
C THR A 13 3.39 47.82 10.29
N CYS A 14 2.58 48.05 9.25
CA CYS A 14 1.57 47.08 8.84
C CYS A 14 2.28 45.81 8.38
N ASN A 15 2.07 44.72 9.11
CA ASN A 15 2.65 43.42 8.79
C ASN A 15 1.91 42.83 7.56
N PRO A 16 2.56 42.60 6.41
CA PRO A 16 1.90 41.95 5.30
C PRO A 16 1.56 40.51 5.69
N VAL A 17 0.32 40.08 5.45
CA VAL A 17 -0.11 38.69 5.61
C VAL A 17 0.77 37.82 4.71
N VAL A 18 1.78 37.19 5.30
CA VAL A 18 2.65 36.24 4.62
C VAL A 18 1.80 35.06 4.18
N ALA A 19 1.49 34.98 2.89
CA ALA A 19 0.81 33.84 2.28
C ALA A 19 1.62 32.57 2.58
N ARG A 20 1.07 31.65 3.39
CA ARG A 20 1.74 30.43 3.84
C ARG A 20 2.26 29.63 2.63
N PRO A 21 3.59 29.49 2.45
CA PRO A 21 4.18 28.82 1.28
C PRO A 21 3.77 27.35 1.12
N GLY A 22 3.32 26.72 2.22
CA GLY A 22 2.96 25.30 2.28
C GLY A 22 1.76 24.89 1.44
N LEU A 23 0.81 25.79 1.12
CA LEU A 23 -0.37 25.44 0.30
C LEU A 23 0.00 25.30 -1.19
N LYS A 24 0.92 26.15 -1.68
CA LYS A 24 1.40 26.11 -3.07
C LYS A 24 2.34 24.91 -3.30
N TYR A 25 3.08 24.50 -2.27
CA TYR A 25 3.92 23.30 -2.30
C TYR A 25 3.07 22.02 -2.29
N ARG A 26 2.06 21.91 -1.40
CA ARG A 26 1.15 20.75 -1.37
C ARG A 26 0.39 20.54 -2.69
N ARG A 27 -0.04 21.63 -3.35
CA ARG A 27 -0.66 21.52 -4.68
C ARG A 27 0.33 21.06 -5.75
N ARG A 28 1.54 21.62 -5.79
CA ARG A 28 2.58 21.20 -6.75
C ARG A 28 3.01 19.74 -6.59
N VAL A 29 3.18 19.25 -5.36
CA VAL A 29 3.52 17.83 -5.13
C VAL A 29 2.36 16.91 -5.56
N LYS A 30 1.10 17.33 -5.35
CA LYS A 30 -0.08 16.59 -5.79
C LYS A 30 -0.20 16.58 -7.32
N GLU A 31 0.13 17.68 -8.00
CA GLU A 31 0.12 17.78 -9.45
C GLU A 31 1.25 16.94 -10.09
N ILE A 32 2.47 17.02 -9.56
CA ILE A 32 3.64 16.27 -10.07
C ILE A 32 3.45 14.76 -9.91
N SER A 33 2.93 14.31 -8.75
CA SER A 33 2.67 12.88 -8.51
C SER A 33 1.58 12.32 -9.43
N ILE A 34 0.55 13.11 -9.72
CA ILE A 34 -0.51 12.74 -10.67
C ILE A 34 0.04 12.66 -12.10
N ASP A 35 0.89 13.60 -12.50
CA ASP A 35 1.43 13.69 -13.86
C ASP A 35 2.43 12.56 -14.15
N ILE A 36 3.32 12.25 -13.19
CA ILE A 36 4.23 11.09 -13.29
C ILE A 36 3.44 9.79 -13.40
N PHE A 37 2.42 9.61 -12.55
CA PHE A 37 1.56 8.43 -12.59
C PHE A 37 0.83 8.31 -13.94
N GLN A 38 0.26 9.41 -14.45
CA GLN A 38 -0.43 9.45 -15.74
C GLN A 38 0.52 9.12 -16.89
N ARG A 39 1.77 9.59 -16.88
CA ARG A 39 2.75 9.29 -17.93
C ARG A 39 3.19 7.83 -17.90
N VAL A 40 3.48 7.28 -16.71
CA VAL A 40 3.83 5.86 -16.55
C VAL A 40 2.68 4.97 -16.99
N PHE A 41 1.45 5.29 -16.57
CA PHE A 41 0.25 4.54 -16.92
C PHE A 41 -0.10 4.65 -18.42
N LYS A 42 0.07 5.83 -19.02
CA LYS A 42 -0.16 6.04 -20.45
C LYS A 42 0.86 5.31 -21.31
N ASN A 43 2.14 5.36 -20.95
CA ASN A 43 3.20 4.63 -21.65
C ASN A 43 3.03 3.11 -21.54
N PHE A 44 2.51 2.62 -20.41
CA PHE A 44 2.16 1.21 -20.21
C PHE A 44 1.05 0.72 -21.15
N LEU A 45 0.18 1.61 -21.65
CA LEU A 45 -0.98 1.25 -22.48
C LEU A 45 -0.80 1.48 -23.99
N ILE A 46 0.39 1.91 -24.45
CA ILE A 46 0.67 2.21 -25.88
C ILE A 46 0.80 0.94 -26.74
N VAL A 47 0.84 -0.27 -26.17
CA VAL A 47 1.10 -1.52 -26.92
C VAL A 47 -0.11 -2.10 -27.68
N TYR A 48 -1.32 -1.53 -27.61
CA TYR A 48 -2.48 -2.09 -28.34
C TYR A 48 -3.36 -1.04 -29.06
N GLN A 49 -3.28 -1.02 -30.40
CA GLN A 49 -4.14 -0.24 -31.29
C GLN A 49 -5.42 -1.00 -31.66
N PHE A 50 -6.59 -0.36 -31.51
CA PHE A 50 -7.79 -0.54 -32.35
C PHE A 50 -8.77 0.63 -32.09
N ASP A 51 -9.16 1.35 -33.14
CA ASP A 51 -9.55 2.78 -33.07
C ASP A 51 -10.98 3.06 -32.54
N LYS A 52 -11.95 2.16 -32.71
CA LYS A 52 -13.32 2.31 -32.15
C LYS A 52 -13.42 1.95 -30.65
N LYS A 53 -12.44 1.20 -30.13
CA LYS A 53 -12.26 0.87 -28.69
C LYS A 53 -11.64 2.02 -27.89
N ARG A 54 -11.16 3.08 -28.54
CA ARG A 54 -10.36 4.14 -27.92
C ARG A 54 -11.18 5.03 -26.98
N GLU A 55 -12.44 5.32 -27.31
CA GLU A 55 -13.33 6.12 -26.46
C GLU A 55 -13.77 5.35 -25.20
N VAL A 56 -14.28 4.12 -25.35
CA VAL A 56 -14.65 3.24 -24.23
C VAL A 56 -13.45 2.95 -23.32
N ARG A 57 -12.26 2.77 -23.90
CA ARG A 57 -11.02 2.58 -23.14
C ARG A 57 -10.66 3.81 -22.33
N ASN A 58 -10.76 5.02 -22.89
CA ASN A 58 -10.48 6.25 -22.16
C ASN A 58 -11.46 6.41 -20.99
N ILE A 59 -12.74 6.09 -21.18
CA ILE A 59 -13.74 6.08 -20.10
C ILE A 59 -13.35 5.08 -18.99
N MET A 60 -12.91 3.88 -19.34
CA MET A 60 -12.49 2.87 -18.35
C MET A 60 -11.23 3.28 -17.60
N ILE A 61 -10.25 3.85 -18.29
CA ILE A 61 -9.01 4.38 -17.70
C ILE A 61 -9.34 5.53 -16.75
N ASP A 62 -10.14 6.49 -17.19
CA ASP A 62 -10.53 7.64 -16.38
C ASP A 62 -11.33 7.19 -15.15
N LYS A 63 -12.26 6.24 -15.30
CA LYS A 63 -12.98 5.62 -14.17
C LYS A 63 -11.99 5.00 -13.18
N PHE A 64 -11.08 4.15 -13.65
CA PHE A 64 -10.07 3.50 -12.79
C PHE A 64 -9.20 4.54 -12.06
N VAL A 65 -8.62 5.49 -12.78
CA VAL A 65 -7.73 6.52 -12.22
C VAL A 65 -8.46 7.42 -11.23
N ASN A 66 -9.72 7.79 -11.52
CA ASN A 66 -10.52 8.61 -10.61
C ASN A 66 -10.93 7.85 -9.35
N THR A 67 -11.31 6.57 -9.47
CA THR A 67 -11.51 5.69 -8.30
C THR A 67 -10.23 5.59 -7.48
N TRP A 68 -9.08 5.32 -8.12
CA TRP A 68 -7.77 5.20 -7.48
C TRP A 68 -7.41 6.46 -6.68
N LYS A 69 -7.54 7.65 -7.31
CA LYS A 69 -7.34 8.95 -6.66
C LYS A 69 -8.29 9.16 -5.48
N SER A 70 -9.55 8.76 -5.64
CA SER A 70 -10.58 8.97 -4.61
C SER A 70 -10.32 8.10 -3.38
N VAL A 71 -9.98 6.83 -3.58
CA VAL A 71 -9.63 5.90 -2.49
C VAL A 71 -8.41 6.40 -1.72
N ILE A 72 -7.35 6.83 -2.41
CA ILE A 72 -6.11 7.22 -1.73
C ILE A 72 -6.23 8.57 -1.03
N PHE A 73 -6.71 9.58 -1.77
CA PHE A 73 -6.62 10.96 -1.31
C PHE A 73 -7.88 11.43 -0.56
N GLN A 74 -9.00 10.71 -0.71
CA GLN A 74 -10.27 11.05 -0.08
C GLN A 74 -11.03 9.80 0.43
N PRO A 75 -10.39 8.87 1.17
CA PRO A 75 -10.99 7.59 1.52
C PRO A 75 -12.31 7.72 2.26
N ASN A 76 -12.40 8.62 3.24
CA ASN A 76 -13.65 8.87 3.96
C ASN A 76 -14.79 9.30 3.03
N ASN A 77 -14.49 10.15 2.03
CA ASN A 77 -15.50 10.59 1.07
C ASN A 77 -15.87 9.46 0.10
N PHE A 78 -14.87 8.69 -0.33
CA PHE A 78 -15.08 7.54 -1.21
C PHE A 78 -15.94 6.46 -0.54
N PHE A 79 -15.53 5.96 0.63
CA PHE A 79 -16.24 4.89 1.33
C PHE A 79 -17.61 5.30 1.87
N LYS A 80 -17.82 6.59 2.16
CA LYS A 80 -19.14 7.11 2.53
C LYS A 80 -20.14 7.06 1.38
N ASN A 81 -19.68 7.34 0.16
CA ASN A 81 -20.56 7.52 -1.00
C ASN A 81 -20.59 6.32 -1.95
N MET A 82 -19.71 5.33 -1.76
CA MET A 82 -19.70 4.14 -2.62
C MET A 82 -20.98 3.32 -2.42
N PRO A 83 -21.57 2.76 -3.49
CA PRO A 83 -22.65 1.80 -3.35
C PRO A 83 -22.20 0.58 -2.54
N THR A 84 -23.02 0.15 -1.58
CA THR A 84 -22.77 -1.05 -0.76
C THR A 84 -23.41 -2.32 -1.33
N SER A 85 -24.21 -2.18 -2.39
CA SER A 85 -24.85 -3.25 -3.16
C SER A 85 -24.79 -2.95 -4.67
N GLY A 86 -25.14 -3.95 -5.50
CA GLY A 86 -25.13 -3.83 -6.97
C GLY A 86 -24.21 -4.83 -7.68
N GLY A 87 -23.72 -5.85 -6.96
CA GLY A 87 -22.91 -6.95 -7.49
C GLY A 87 -21.40 -6.76 -7.34
N TYR A 88 -20.66 -7.82 -7.67
CA TYR A 88 -19.21 -7.88 -7.45
C TYR A 88 -18.38 -7.38 -8.63
N GLY A 89 -18.99 -7.11 -9.79
CA GLY A 89 -18.28 -6.86 -11.05
C GLY A 89 -17.31 -5.67 -11.00
N ASP A 90 -17.83 -4.47 -10.78
CA ASP A 90 -17.04 -3.24 -10.69
C ASP A 90 -15.89 -3.30 -9.66
N PRO A 91 -16.12 -3.68 -8.39
CA PRO A 91 -15.03 -3.80 -7.41
C PRO A 91 -14.03 -4.89 -7.78
N LEU A 92 -14.50 -6.04 -8.31
CA LEU A 92 -13.61 -7.13 -8.72
C LEU A 92 -12.69 -6.73 -9.87
N VAL A 93 -13.21 -6.03 -10.90
CA VAL A 93 -12.38 -5.52 -12.00
C VAL A 93 -11.33 -4.53 -11.50
N PHE A 94 -11.71 -3.63 -10.57
CA PHE A 94 -10.75 -2.70 -9.96
C PHE A 94 -9.62 -3.43 -9.22
N ALA A 95 -9.97 -4.42 -8.40
CA ALA A 95 -9.02 -5.25 -7.67
C ALA A 95 -8.11 -6.07 -8.60
N PHE A 96 -8.68 -6.65 -9.65
CA PHE A 96 -7.95 -7.41 -10.66
C PHE A 96 -6.92 -6.55 -11.40
N ILE A 97 -7.29 -5.33 -11.82
CA ILE A 97 -6.34 -4.40 -12.46
C ILE A 97 -5.19 -4.07 -11.49
N ASN A 98 -5.48 -3.76 -10.23
CA ASN A 98 -4.44 -3.51 -9.23
C ASN A 98 -3.51 -4.71 -9.04
N SER A 99 -4.05 -5.94 -9.04
CA SER A 99 -3.24 -7.16 -8.90
C SER A 99 -2.29 -7.39 -10.07
N ILE A 100 -2.70 -7.07 -11.30
CA ILE A 100 -1.84 -7.16 -12.50
C ILE A 100 -0.72 -6.12 -12.40
N ILE A 101 -1.07 -4.86 -12.08
CA ILE A 101 -0.08 -3.78 -11.94
C ILE A 101 0.94 -4.17 -10.87
N TYR A 102 0.48 -4.67 -9.72
CA TYR A 102 1.33 -5.14 -8.65
C TYR A 102 2.27 -6.28 -9.11
N ALA A 103 1.73 -7.30 -9.78
CA ALA A 103 2.51 -8.44 -10.28
C ALA A 103 3.62 -8.02 -11.27
N ILE A 104 3.34 -7.02 -12.12
CA ILE A 104 4.34 -6.46 -13.03
C ILE A 104 5.42 -5.71 -12.27
N ILE A 105 5.04 -4.89 -11.29
CA ILE A 105 6.01 -4.14 -10.48
C ILE A 105 6.91 -5.09 -9.68
N THR A 106 6.34 -6.14 -9.08
CA THR A 106 7.13 -7.13 -8.33
C THR A 106 8.06 -7.91 -9.26
N TYR A 107 7.57 -8.32 -10.44
CA TYR A 107 8.42 -8.94 -11.47
C TYR A 107 9.61 -8.04 -11.84
N ILE A 108 9.38 -6.76 -12.16
CA ILE A 108 10.45 -5.80 -12.47
C ILE A 108 11.40 -5.63 -11.29
N SER A 109 10.86 -5.53 -10.07
CA SER A 109 11.67 -5.45 -8.85
C SER A 109 12.62 -6.65 -8.72
N THR A 110 12.16 -7.86 -9.06
CA THR A 110 13.00 -9.05 -9.05
C THR A 110 14.08 -8.99 -10.14
N LEU A 111 13.75 -8.49 -11.35
CA LEU A 111 14.75 -8.33 -12.42
C LEU A 111 15.90 -7.40 -12.01
N VAL A 112 15.58 -6.29 -11.36
CA VAL A 112 16.57 -5.31 -10.89
C VAL A 112 17.45 -5.91 -9.79
N GLN A 113 16.85 -6.63 -8.84
CA GLN A 113 17.59 -7.28 -7.76
C GLN A 113 18.58 -8.31 -8.27
N MET A 114 18.17 -9.18 -9.19
CA MET A 114 19.04 -10.24 -9.70
C MET A 114 20.27 -9.69 -10.44
N ARG A 115 20.13 -8.57 -11.16
CA ARG A 115 21.27 -7.88 -11.79
C ARG A 115 22.27 -7.29 -10.77
N SER A 116 21.83 -7.00 -9.55
CA SER A 116 22.67 -6.43 -8.49
C SER A 116 23.46 -7.48 -7.68
N LEU A 117 23.16 -8.77 -7.86
CA LEU A 117 23.68 -9.87 -7.04
C LEU A 117 24.73 -10.70 -7.79
N GLY A 118 25.83 -10.08 -8.24
CA GLY A 118 26.96 -10.74 -8.93
C GLY A 118 27.73 -11.81 -8.11
N ILE A 119 27.05 -12.50 -7.20
CA ILE A 119 27.52 -13.46 -6.19
C ILE A 119 26.73 -14.78 -6.28
N MET A 120 25.63 -14.84 -7.05
CA MET A 120 24.84 -16.09 -7.19
C MET A 120 25.30 -16.94 -8.38
N PRO A 121 25.34 -18.28 -8.24
CA PRO A 121 25.54 -19.18 -9.38
C PRO A 121 24.47 -18.98 -10.47
N ASP A 122 24.87 -19.02 -11.74
CA ASP A 122 24.00 -18.73 -12.89
C ASP A 122 22.69 -19.53 -12.89
N PHE A 123 22.73 -20.81 -12.49
CA PHE A 123 21.54 -21.66 -12.44
C PHE A 123 20.51 -21.20 -11.40
N MET A 124 20.94 -20.60 -10.28
CA MET A 124 20.03 -20.05 -9.26
C MET A 124 19.37 -18.77 -9.74
N VAL A 125 20.11 -17.95 -10.50
CA VAL A 125 19.57 -16.77 -11.16
C VAL A 125 18.52 -17.18 -12.20
N ALA A 126 18.81 -18.18 -13.03
CA ALA A 126 17.86 -18.72 -14.01
C ALA A 126 16.57 -19.25 -13.34
N ILE A 127 16.68 -20.03 -12.26
CA ILE A 127 15.53 -20.51 -11.50
C ILE A 127 14.70 -19.34 -10.95
N SER A 128 15.36 -18.30 -10.44
CA SER A 128 14.69 -17.12 -9.88
C SER A 128 13.90 -16.35 -10.95
N TYR A 129 14.39 -16.28 -12.19
CA TYR A 129 13.63 -15.72 -13.33
C TYR A 129 12.41 -16.55 -13.70
N ILE A 130 12.52 -17.87 -13.67
CA ILE A 130 11.38 -18.76 -13.96
C ILE A 130 10.31 -18.60 -12.88
N ILE A 131 10.72 -18.58 -11.60
CA ILE A 131 9.80 -18.36 -10.47
C ILE A 131 9.11 -17.00 -10.58
N SER A 132 9.83 -15.94 -10.97
CA SER A 132 9.23 -14.60 -11.10
C SER A 132 8.22 -14.53 -12.25
N LEU A 133 8.44 -15.25 -13.35
CA LEU A 133 7.46 -15.39 -14.44
C LEU A 133 6.22 -16.17 -14.01
N ILE A 134 6.38 -17.23 -13.22
CA ILE A 134 5.24 -17.96 -12.64
C ILE A 134 4.44 -17.02 -11.73
N ASN A 135 5.11 -16.28 -10.85
CA ASN A 135 4.47 -15.32 -9.94
C ASN A 135 3.72 -14.21 -10.68
N LEU A 136 4.22 -13.74 -11.83
CA LEU A 136 3.54 -12.75 -12.65
C LEU A 136 2.14 -13.21 -13.08
N ILE A 137 1.99 -14.52 -13.35
CA ILE A 137 0.74 -15.13 -13.81
C ILE A 137 -0.13 -15.58 -12.63
N THR A 138 0.46 -16.16 -11.59
CA THR A 138 -0.29 -16.71 -10.46
C THR A 138 -0.78 -15.64 -9.49
N THR A 139 -0.08 -14.50 -9.37
CA THR A 139 -0.45 -13.43 -8.41
C THR A 139 -1.88 -12.93 -8.62
N PRO A 140 -2.34 -12.54 -9.83
CA PRO A 140 -3.73 -12.11 -10.02
C PRO A 140 -4.77 -13.18 -9.66
N ILE A 141 -4.46 -14.47 -9.88
CA ILE A 141 -5.36 -15.58 -9.59
C ILE A 141 -5.51 -15.76 -8.09
N PHE A 142 -4.39 -15.86 -7.37
CA PHE A 142 -4.39 -15.98 -5.91
C PHE A 142 -4.98 -14.73 -5.25
N PHE A 143 -4.74 -13.54 -5.81
CA PHE A 143 -5.31 -12.30 -5.30
C PHE A 143 -6.83 -12.29 -5.33
N ILE A 144 -7.46 -12.82 -6.38
CA ILE A 144 -8.93 -12.95 -6.43
C ILE A 144 -9.42 -13.90 -5.35
N ILE A 145 -8.78 -15.05 -5.18
CA ILE A 145 -9.14 -16.03 -4.15
C ILE A 145 -9.00 -15.41 -2.75
N GLU A 146 -7.87 -14.74 -2.50
CA GLU A 146 -7.59 -14.00 -1.28
C GLU A 146 -8.64 -12.91 -1.02
N LEU A 147 -9.11 -12.22 -2.06
CA LEU A 147 -10.13 -11.19 -1.93
C LEU A 147 -11.46 -11.75 -1.39
N PHE A 148 -11.89 -12.92 -1.86
CA PHE A 148 -13.12 -13.56 -1.34
C PHE A 148 -12.92 -14.10 0.08
N ILE A 149 -11.81 -14.81 0.33
CA ILE A 149 -11.50 -15.35 1.67
C ILE A 149 -11.34 -14.21 2.68
N GLY A 150 -10.57 -13.19 2.32
CA GLY A 150 -10.34 -11.99 3.12
C GLY A 150 -11.66 -11.27 3.40
N ALA A 151 -12.54 -11.12 2.40
CA ALA A 151 -13.83 -10.49 2.60
C ALA A 151 -14.68 -11.27 3.62
N ALA A 152 -14.62 -12.60 3.61
CA ALA A 152 -15.33 -13.44 4.58
C ALA A 152 -14.77 -13.24 6.00
N ILE A 153 -13.44 -13.26 6.15
CA ILE A 153 -12.77 -13.03 7.43
C ILE A 153 -13.16 -11.65 7.98
N TYR A 154 -12.97 -10.58 7.19
CA TYR A 154 -13.29 -9.23 7.63
C TYR A 154 -14.78 -9.03 7.86
N PHE A 155 -15.66 -9.70 7.12
CA PHE A 155 -17.10 -9.62 7.34
C PHE A 155 -17.45 -10.18 8.72
N VAL A 156 -16.86 -11.31 9.10
CA VAL A 156 -17.01 -11.86 10.46
C VAL A 156 -16.44 -10.89 11.50
N CYS A 157 -15.25 -10.32 11.28
CA CYS A 157 -14.66 -9.34 12.20
C CYS A 157 -15.55 -8.11 12.41
N PHE A 158 -16.15 -7.58 11.34
CA PHE A 158 -17.09 -6.46 11.45
C PHE A 158 -18.38 -6.87 12.15
N LYS A 159 -18.88 -8.09 11.94
CA LYS A 159 -20.05 -8.62 12.66
C LYS A 159 -19.79 -8.78 14.16
N ILE A 160 -18.60 -9.24 14.57
CA ILE A 160 -18.22 -9.38 15.99
C ILE A 160 -18.32 -8.05 16.74
N VAL A 161 -17.97 -6.92 16.10
CA VAL A 161 -18.05 -5.59 16.73
C VAL A 161 -19.44 -4.93 16.61
N GLY A 162 -20.43 -5.64 16.07
CA GLY A 162 -21.82 -5.20 15.90
C GLY A 162 -22.12 -4.49 14.58
N GLY A 163 -21.34 -4.75 13.52
CA GLY A 163 -21.54 -4.17 12.19
C GLY A 163 -22.82 -4.65 11.49
N SER A 164 -23.60 -3.72 10.95
CA SER A 164 -24.85 -4.01 10.22
C SER A 164 -24.65 -4.33 8.74
N GLY A 165 -23.45 -4.07 8.20
CA GLY A 165 -23.14 -4.18 6.78
C GLY A 165 -23.25 -5.61 6.22
N SER A 166 -23.28 -5.69 4.89
CA SER A 166 -23.36 -6.94 4.14
C SER A 166 -21.98 -7.48 3.78
N TYR A 167 -21.91 -8.76 3.42
CA TYR A 167 -20.69 -9.37 2.87
C TYR A 167 -20.25 -8.65 1.59
N GLU A 168 -21.19 -8.28 0.71
CA GLU A 168 -20.89 -7.51 -0.50
C GLU A 168 -20.23 -6.16 -0.18
N GLY A 169 -20.75 -5.46 0.84
CA GLY A 169 -20.16 -4.24 1.35
C GLY A 169 -18.71 -4.45 1.81
N THR A 170 -18.45 -5.52 2.57
CA THR A 170 -17.08 -5.87 2.98
C THR A 170 -16.17 -6.18 1.79
N PHE A 171 -16.65 -6.98 0.85
CA PHE A 171 -15.90 -7.30 -0.37
C PHE A 171 -15.48 -6.03 -1.12
N ARG A 172 -16.40 -5.07 -1.27
CA ARG A 172 -16.12 -3.77 -1.89
C ARG A 172 -15.02 -3.00 -1.14
N ILE A 173 -15.03 -3.01 0.19
CA ILE A 173 -13.96 -2.38 0.99
C ILE A 173 -12.60 -2.98 0.62
N LEU A 174 -12.46 -4.31 0.65
CA LEU A 174 -11.17 -4.95 0.33
C LEU A 174 -10.77 -4.71 -1.12
N ALA A 175 -11.72 -4.82 -2.04
CA ALA A 175 -11.49 -4.66 -3.45
C ALA A 175 -10.94 -3.25 -3.77
N TYR A 176 -11.51 -2.20 -3.17
CA TYR A 176 -10.98 -0.85 -3.35
C TYR A 176 -9.69 -0.61 -2.55
N THR A 177 -9.50 -1.27 -1.42
CA THR A 177 -8.25 -1.21 -0.63
C THR A 177 -7.07 -1.87 -1.34
N SER A 178 -7.30 -2.73 -2.35
CA SER A 178 -6.26 -3.33 -3.20
C SER A 178 -5.29 -2.33 -3.84
N VAL A 179 -5.68 -1.06 -3.94
CA VAL A 179 -4.80 0.04 -4.36
C VAL A 179 -3.49 0.09 -3.56
N VAL A 180 -3.53 -0.31 -2.29
CA VAL A 180 -2.36 -0.30 -1.41
C VAL A 180 -1.29 -1.28 -1.90
N ALA A 181 -1.67 -2.39 -2.54
CA ALA A 181 -0.71 -3.32 -3.13
C ALA A 181 0.13 -2.61 -4.20
N VAL A 182 -0.49 -1.80 -5.07
CA VAL A 182 0.23 -1.03 -6.09
C VAL A 182 1.17 -0.01 -5.45
N ILE A 183 0.71 0.73 -4.43
CA ILE A 183 1.56 1.69 -3.69
C ILE A 183 2.75 0.98 -3.05
N SER A 184 2.51 -0.17 -2.41
CA SER A 184 3.54 -1.02 -1.83
C SER A 184 4.54 -1.47 -2.88
N GLY A 185 4.08 -1.99 -4.02
CA GLY A 185 4.94 -2.39 -5.13
C GLY A 185 5.82 -1.26 -5.63
N VAL A 186 5.26 -0.07 -5.88
CA VAL A 186 6.04 1.09 -6.34
C VAL A 186 7.10 1.50 -5.31
N LEU A 187 6.72 1.53 -4.02
CA LEU A 187 7.66 1.89 -2.96
C LEU A 187 8.79 0.87 -2.83
N LEU A 188 8.47 -0.42 -2.91
CA LEU A 188 9.46 -1.50 -2.92
C LEU A 188 10.38 -1.42 -4.15
N LEU A 189 9.84 -1.13 -5.33
CA LEU A 189 10.64 -0.94 -6.54
C LEU A 189 11.64 0.20 -6.36
N ILE A 190 11.22 1.34 -5.80
CA ILE A 190 12.13 2.47 -5.51
C ILE A 190 13.20 2.05 -4.50
N LEU A 191 12.82 1.34 -3.43
CA LEU A 191 13.78 0.87 -2.42
C LEU A 191 14.82 -0.07 -3.02
N VAL A 192 14.42 -0.98 -3.91
CA VAL A 192 15.32 -1.92 -4.59
C VAL A 192 16.45 -1.20 -5.33
N PHE A 193 16.17 -0.06 -5.95
CA PHE A 193 17.20 0.73 -6.64
C PHE A 193 18.19 1.42 -5.70
N ILE A 194 17.76 1.75 -4.47
CA ILE A 194 18.59 2.46 -3.49
C ILE A 194 19.34 1.47 -2.60
N ILE A 195 18.65 0.40 -2.19
CA ILE A 195 19.04 -0.59 -1.20
C ILE A 195 18.60 -1.97 -1.73
N PRO A 196 19.51 -2.78 -2.31
CA PRO A 196 19.16 -4.13 -2.73
C PRO A 196 18.55 -4.92 -1.57
N TYR A 197 17.56 -5.77 -1.85
CA TYR A 197 16.97 -6.62 -0.82
C TYR A 197 18.06 -7.44 -0.14
N PRO A 198 17.94 -7.63 1.18
CA PRO A 198 18.94 -8.40 1.87
C PRO A 198 18.89 -9.86 1.43
N SER A 199 20.05 -10.39 1.04
CA SER A 199 20.15 -11.78 0.60
C SER A 199 19.95 -12.74 1.77
N MET A 200 19.67 -14.02 1.47
CA MET A 200 19.58 -15.06 2.49
C MET A 200 20.84 -15.12 3.37
N ASN A 201 22.01 -14.85 2.81
CA ASN A 201 23.27 -14.81 3.58
C ASN A 201 23.31 -13.65 4.57
N GLN A 202 22.75 -12.49 4.21
CA GLN A 202 22.61 -11.36 5.14
C GLN A 202 21.58 -11.67 6.23
N MET A 203 20.53 -12.43 5.92
CA MET A 203 19.59 -12.92 6.92
C MET A 203 20.25 -13.86 7.91
N ILE A 204 21.05 -14.83 7.43
CA ILE A 204 21.85 -15.72 8.28
C ILE A 204 22.75 -14.89 9.17
N GLY A 205 23.45 -13.89 8.62
CA GLY A 205 24.32 -13.01 9.39
C GLY A 205 23.60 -12.30 10.54
N ILE A 206 22.36 -11.86 10.36
CA ILE A 206 21.58 -11.24 11.44
C ILE A 206 21.21 -12.27 12.50
N ILE A 207 20.77 -13.45 12.08
CA ILE A 207 20.36 -14.53 13.00
C ILE A 207 21.57 -15.02 13.82
N THR A 208 22.74 -15.09 13.20
CA THR A 208 24.00 -15.52 13.84
C THR A 208 24.76 -14.38 14.51
N ASN A 209 24.22 -13.16 14.53
CA ASN A 209 24.88 -11.94 15.04
C ASN A 209 26.26 -11.67 14.40
N THR A 210 26.45 -12.08 13.15
CA THR A 210 27.66 -11.81 12.34
C THR A 210 27.40 -10.75 11.25
N ALA A 211 26.19 -10.22 11.16
CA ALA A 211 25.83 -9.13 10.25
C ALA A 211 26.45 -7.80 10.69
N GLY A 212 26.85 -6.98 9.72
CA GLY A 212 27.30 -5.63 9.97
C GLY A 212 26.13 -4.66 10.20
N LEU A 213 26.46 -3.45 10.65
CA LEU A 213 25.48 -2.38 10.85
C LEU A 213 24.68 -2.08 9.57
N ARG A 214 25.30 -2.24 8.40
CA ARG A 214 24.66 -2.02 7.10
C ARG A 214 23.44 -2.92 6.93
N GLU A 215 23.57 -4.22 7.15
CA GLU A 215 22.48 -5.19 7.00
C GLU A 215 21.31 -4.87 7.94
N TYR A 216 21.58 -4.64 9.23
CA TYR A 216 20.54 -4.25 10.21
C TYR A 216 19.78 -2.99 9.76
N MET A 217 20.50 -1.98 9.27
CA MET A 217 19.88 -0.75 8.76
C MET A 217 19.03 -1.00 7.51
N GLN A 218 19.44 -1.90 6.61
CA GLN A 218 18.62 -2.28 5.45
C GLN A 218 17.28 -2.90 5.89
N TYR A 219 17.31 -3.90 6.77
CA TYR A 219 16.09 -4.53 7.29
C TYR A 219 15.21 -3.55 8.07
N ALA A 220 15.80 -2.64 8.84
CA ALA A 220 15.06 -1.59 9.54
C ALA A 220 14.32 -0.66 8.56
N VAL A 221 14.94 -0.29 7.43
CA VAL A 221 14.27 0.54 6.41
C VAL A 221 13.07 -0.19 5.79
N TYR A 222 13.26 -1.46 5.38
CA TYR A 222 12.17 -2.26 4.82
C TYR A 222 11.02 -2.48 5.83
N SER A 223 11.33 -2.72 7.10
CA SER A 223 10.31 -2.93 8.14
C SER A 223 9.52 -1.65 8.46
N VAL A 224 10.19 -0.49 8.52
CA VAL A 224 9.50 0.81 8.69
C VAL A 224 8.52 1.06 7.56
N VAL A 225 8.93 0.81 6.30
CA VAL A 225 8.06 0.97 5.14
C VAL A 225 6.86 0.02 5.20
N PHE A 226 7.09 -1.24 5.57
CA PHE A 226 6.02 -2.22 5.75
C PHE A 226 5.00 -1.79 6.83
N VAL A 227 5.48 -1.27 7.96
CA VAL A 227 4.62 -0.75 9.04
C VAL A 227 3.78 0.43 8.56
N LEU A 228 4.37 1.37 7.82
CA LEU A 228 3.64 2.53 7.27
C LEU A 228 2.53 2.10 6.29
N ILE A 229 2.81 1.14 5.41
CA ILE A 229 1.83 0.56 4.49
C ILE A 229 0.70 -0.14 5.27
N THR A 230 1.05 -0.89 6.31
CA THR A 230 0.08 -1.62 7.15
C THR A 230 -0.84 -0.64 7.90
N ILE A 231 -0.28 0.40 8.52
CA ILE A 231 -1.06 1.46 9.18
C ILE A 231 -2.04 2.10 8.19
N TYR A 232 -1.59 2.41 6.98
CA TYR A 232 -2.45 2.99 5.96
C TYR A 232 -3.54 2.02 5.47
N THR A 233 -3.23 0.74 5.36
CA THR A 233 -4.21 -0.32 5.04
C THR A 233 -5.29 -0.40 6.13
N ILE A 234 -4.88 -0.42 7.40
CA ILE A 234 -5.80 -0.39 8.55
C ILE A 234 -6.67 0.86 8.49
N TYR A 235 -6.11 2.02 8.14
CA TYR A 235 -6.88 3.26 7.98
C TYR A 235 -7.95 3.14 6.87
N LEU A 236 -7.63 2.61 5.70
CA LEU A 236 -8.61 2.41 4.62
C LEU A 236 -9.69 1.40 5.02
N MET A 237 -9.30 0.27 5.61
CA MET A 237 -10.22 -0.75 6.13
C MET A 237 -11.14 -0.17 7.20
N SER A 238 -10.61 0.66 8.10
CA SER A 238 -11.37 1.30 9.17
C SER A 238 -12.34 2.36 8.64
N SER A 239 -11.91 3.14 7.65
CA SER A 239 -12.76 4.11 6.96
C SER A 239 -13.92 3.40 6.25
N GLY A 240 -13.62 2.35 5.47
CA GLY A 240 -14.61 1.49 4.82
C GLY A 240 -15.59 0.89 5.82
N GLY A 241 -15.09 0.22 6.85
CA GLY A 241 -15.90 -0.45 7.86
C GLY A 241 -16.86 0.50 8.57
N LYS A 242 -16.40 1.72 8.92
CA LYS A 242 -17.23 2.73 9.58
C LYS A 242 -18.50 3.02 8.78
N TYR A 243 -18.35 3.31 7.49
CA TYR A 243 -19.47 3.76 6.66
C TYR A 243 -20.34 2.61 6.13
N VAL A 244 -19.73 1.47 5.81
CA VAL A 244 -20.44 0.31 5.24
C VAL A 244 -21.15 -0.50 6.32
N HIS A 245 -20.58 -0.59 7.51
CA HIS A 245 -21.14 -1.38 8.61
C HIS A 245 -21.85 -0.55 9.68
N ASP A 246 -21.94 0.77 9.48
CA ASP A 246 -22.57 1.71 10.41
C ASP A 246 -22.10 1.55 11.86
N ILE A 247 -20.77 1.52 12.03
CA ILE A 247 -20.10 1.37 13.32
C ILE A 247 -19.24 2.58 13.62
N SER A 248 -18.96 2.79 14.91
CA SER A 248 -18.00 3.81 15.31
C SER A 248 -16.61 3.52 14.73
N ILE A 249 -15.82 4.58 14.51
CA ILE A 249 -14.46 4.42 13.95
C ILE A 249 -13.58 3.52 14.82
N LEU A 250 -13.75 3.57 16.15
CA LEU A 250 -13.00 2.72 17.08
C LEU A 250 -13.32 1.24 16.88
N LYS A 251 -14.61 0.88 16.77
CA LYS A 251 -15.04 -0.50 16.48
C LYS A 251 -14.50 -0.97 15.13
N SER A 252 -14.51 -0.08 14.13
CA SER A 252 -13.96 -0.37 12.80
C SER A 252 -12.46 -0.65 12.84
N ILE A 253 -11.68 0.13 13.61
CA ILE A 253 -10.25 -0.11 13.84
C ILE A 253 -10.01 -1.47 14.52
N ILE A 254 -10.80 -1.79 15.55
CA ILE A 254 -10.70 -3.09 16.25
C ILE A 254 -10.94 -4.24 15.25
N ALA A 255 -12.00 -4.16 14.45
CA ALA A 255 -12.30 -5.15 13.42
C ALA A 255 -11.21 -5.25 12.35
N ALA A 256 -10.62 -4.12 11.94
CA ALA A 256 -9.55 -4.08 10.94
C ALA A 256 -8.24 -4.73 11.44
N ILE A 257 -7.95 -4.64 12.74
CA ILE A 257 -6.73 -5.19 13.34
C ILE A 257 -6.91 -6.67 13.74
N LEU A 258 -8.13 -7.10 14.03
CA LEU A 258 -8.43 -8.42 14.57
C LEU A 258 -7.79 -9.59 13.79
N PRO A 259 -7.81 -9.65 12.43
CA PRO A 259 -7.14 -10.72 11.70
C PRO A 259 -5.64 -10.79 11.94
N TYR A 260 -4.96 -9.64 12.04
CA TYR A 260 -3.53 -9.57 12.29
C TYR A 260 -3.17 -10.08 13.68
N ILE A 261 -4.01 -9.81 14.69
CA ILE A 261 -3.84 -10.36 16.04
C ILE A 261 -3.98 -11.88 16.02
N VAL A 262 -5.01 -12.40 15.35
CA VAL A 262 -5.23 -13.86 15.25
C VAL A 262 -4.05 -14.54 14.57
N ILE A 263 -3.57 -13.99 13.44
CA ILE A 263 -2.37 -14.52 12.76
C ILE A 263 -1.16 -14.45 13.70
N GLY A 264 -0.92 -13.32 14.35
CA GLY A 264 0.19 -13.17 15.31
C GLY A 264 0.16 -14.20 16.44
N LEU A 265 -1.02 -14.46 17.02
CA LEU A 265 -1.19 -15.48 18.05
C LEU A 265 -0.93 -16.89 17.52
N THR A 266 -1.42 -17.23 16.31
CA THR A 266 -1.15 -18.55 15.72
C THR A 266 0.34 -18.79 15.46
N VAL A 267 1.07 -17.77 15.01
CA VAL A 267 2.52 -17.84 14.80
C VAL A 267 3.25 -17.97 16.14
N PHE A 268 2.85 -17.19 17.14
CA PHE A 268 3.40 -17.27 18.50
C PHE A 268 3.23 -18.68 19.09
N PHE A 269 2.02 -19.22 19.11
CA PHE A 269 1.78 -20.57 19.65
C PHE A 269 2.53 -21.65 18.88
N ARG A 270 2.61 -21.54 17.55
CA ARG A 270 3.40 -22.48 16.74
C ARG A 270 4.89 -22.45 17.11
N TYR A 271 5.46 -21.26 17.33
CA TYR A 271 6.86 -21.10 17.74
C TYR A 271 7.12 -21.74 19.12
N TYR A 272 6.29 -21.47 20.12
CA TYR A 272 6.46 -22.04 21.46
C TYR A 272 6.21 -23.56 21.50
N TYR A 273 5.17 -24.04 20.82
CA TYR A 273 4.85 -25.47 20.75
C TYR A 273 5.98 -26.26 20.08
N PHE A 274 6.56 -25.74 19.00
CA PHE A 274 7.70 -26.36 18.33
C PHE A 274 8.96 -26.41 19.21
N ASN A 275 9.28 -25.31 19.89
CA ASN A 275 10.42 -25.27 20.82
C ASN A 275 10.21 -26.15 22.06
N PHE A 276 8.97 -26.28 22.54
CA PHE A 276 8.63 -27.18 23.64
C PHE A 276 8.83 -28.66 23.28
N ILE A 277 8.44 -29.06 22.06
CA ILE A 277 8.65 -30.45 21.59
C ILE A 277 10.13 -30.77 21.41
N ILE A 278 10.90 -29.87 20.80
CA ILE A 278 12.33 -30.12 20.52
C ILE A 278 13.20 -29.96 21.77
N GLY A 279 12.83 -29.06 22.69
CA GLY A 279 13.57 -28.85 23.95
C GLY A 279 13.45 -30.00 24.95
N HIS A 280 12.60 -31.00 24.68
CA HIS A 280 12.44 -32.22 25.47
C HIS A 280 12.86 -33.51 24.71
N GLY A 281 13.49 -33.37 23.55
CA GLY A 281 14.00 -34.48 22.72
C GLY A 281 15.50 -34.68 22.83
#